data_AF-A0A7X9GVJ1-F1
#
_entry.id   AF-A0A7X9GVJ1-F1
#
_cell.length_a   1.000
_cell.length_b   1.000
_cell.length_c   1.000
_cell.angle_alpha   90.00
_cell.angle_beta   90.00
_cell.angle_gamma   90.00
#
_symmetry.space_group_name_H-M   'P 1'
#
loop_
_entity.id
_entity.type
_entity.pdbx_description
1 polymer ?
#
loop_
_entity_poly.entity_id
_entity_poly.type
_entity_poly.pdbx_seq_one_letter_code
_entity_poly.pdbx_strand_id
1 'polypeptide(L)' 'MKEMTVGVEDVITGAAGGEFDGTPYVGTLENGGVGLAPYHDFEDEVPAELDEELESLKQEIIDGTVVVESEGSPEAA' A
#
# COMPACT_ATOMS: atom_id res chain seq x y z
N MET A 1 -4.40 5.94 2.24
CA MET A 1 -5.62 5.21 1.87
C MET A 1 -5.44 3.74 2.15
N LYS A 2 -6.55 3.06 2.46
CA LYS A 2 -6.59 1.61 2.64
C LYS A 2 -7.33 1.07 1.42
N GLU A 3 -6.57 0.58 0.44
CA GLU A 3 -7.04 0.20 -0.90
C GLU A 3 -7.77 -1.15 -0.86
N MET A 4 -8.95 -1.16 -0.23
CA MET A 4 -9.73 -2.38 -0.03
C MET A 4 -10.26 -2.96 -1.35
N THR A 5 -10.41 -2.14 -2.38
CA THR A 5 -10.78 -2.59 -3.72
C THR A 5 -9.74 -3.55 -4.29
N VAL A 6 -8.45 -3.20 -4.17
CA VAL A 6 -7.34 -4.05 -4.63
C VAL A 6 -7.37 -5.39 -3.92
N GLY A 7 -7.49 -5.40 -2.60
CA GLY A 7 -7.56 -6.66 -1.84
C GLY A 7 -8.77 -7.53 -2.19
N VAL A 8 -9.94 -6.94 -2.47
CA VAL A 8 -11.12 -7.71 -2.89
C VAL A 8 -10.96 -8.25 -4.31
N GLU A 9 -10.41 -7.45 -5.24
CA GLU A 9 -10.14 -7.86 -6.61
C GLU A 9 -9.12 -8.98 -6.69
N ASP A 10 -8.02 -8.88 -5.93
CA ASP A 10 -6.97 -9.90 -5.85
C ASP A 10 -7.55 -11.24 -5.38
N VAL A 11 -8.32 -11.24 -4.29
CA VAL A 11 -8.92 -12.46 -3.73
C VAL A 11 -9.92 -13.09 -4.69
N ILE A 12 -10.77 -12.29 -5.34
CA ILE A 12 -11.78 -12.82 -6.29
C ILE A 12 -11.08 -13.39 -7.53
N THR A 13 -10.06 -12.70 -8.05
CA THR A 13 -9.35 -13.12 -9.25
C THR A 13 -8.53 -14.38 -8.99
N GLY A 14 -7.83 -14.46 -7.85
CA GLY A 14 -7.15 -15.67 -7.41
C GLY A 14 -8.12 -16.84 -7.22
N ALA A 15 -9.30 -16.59 -6.63
CA ALA A 15 -10.32 -17.63 -6.50
C ALA A 15 -10.83 -18.15 -7.85
N ALA A 16 -11.04 -17.25 -8.82
CA ALA A 16 -11.44 -17.62 -10.17
C ALA A 16 -10.35 -18.42 -10.91
N GLY A 17 -9.07 -18.15 -10.63
CA GLY A 17 -7.91 -18.89 -11.12
C GLY A 17 -7.68 -20.25 -10.46
N GLY A 18 -8.37 -20.55 -9.35
CA GLY A 18 -8.16 -21.76 -8.56
C GLY A 18 -7.05 -21.63 -7.52
N GLU A 19 -6.54 -20.42 -7.30
CA GLU A 19 -5.51 -20.05 -6.32
C GLU A 19 -6.13 -19.45 -5.05
N PHE A 20 -7.39 -19.78 -4.76
CA PHE A 20 -8.04 -19.30 -3.54
C PHE A 20 -7.26 -19.77 -2.30
N ASP A 21 -6.94 -18.81 -1.45
CA ASP A 21 -6.27 -19.03 -0.19
C ASP A 21 -7.04 -18.33 0.93
N GLY A 22 -7.11 -18.98 2.09
CA GLY A 22 -7.86 -18.50 3.26
C GLY A 22 -7.04 -17.62 4.21
N THR A 23 -5.77 -17.38 3.90
CA THR A 23 -4.90 -16.53 4.70
C THR A 23 -5.39 -15.08 4.63
N PRO A 24 -5.37 -14.32 5.74
CA PRO A 24 -5.76 -12.92 5.72
C PRO A 24 -4.93 -12.10 4.73
N TYR A 25 -5.60 -11.33 3.88
CA TYR A 25 -4.93 -10.35 3.01
C TYR A 25 -4.35 -9.20 3.84
N VAL A 26 -3.07 -8.92 3.65
CA VAL A 26 -2.38 -7.76 4.24
C VAL A 26 -1.99 -6.79 3.14
N GLY A 27 -2.53 -5.58 3.19
CA GLY A 27 -2.18 -4.50 2.26
C GLY A 27 -0.85 -3.85 2.63
N THR A 28 0.06 -3.76 1.67
CA THR A 28 1.37 -3.11 1.77
C THR A 28 1.49 -2.00 0.72
N LEU A 29 2.54 -1.17 0.81
CA LEU A 29 2.86 -0.21 -0.25
C LEU A 29 3.28 -0.92 -1.55
N GLU A 30 3.86 -2.11 -1.45
CA GLU A 30 4.31 -2.92 -2.58
C GLU A 30 3.14 -3.51 -3.39
N ASN A 31 2.12 -4.06 -2.71
CA ASN A 31 0.95 -4.65 -3.38
C ASN A 31 -0.16 -3.62 -3.67
N GLY A 32 0.08 -2.34 -3.37
CA GLY A 32 -0.91 -1.28 -3.57
C GLY A 32 -2.12 -1.38 -2.64
N GLY A 33 -2.09 -2.21 -1.59
CA GLY A 33 -3.16 -2.33 -0.59
C GLY A 33 -3.20 -1.15 0.40
N VAL A 34 -2.12 -0.37 0.47
CA VAL A 34 -2.08 0.95 1.10
C VAL A 34 -1.32 1.94 0.21
N GLY A 35 -1.66 3.21 0.30
CA GLY A 35 -1.01 4.27 -0.49
C GLY A 35 -1.35 5.66 -0.02
N LEU A 36 -0.74 6.68 -0.65
CA LEU A 36 -1.11 8.09 -0.44
C LEU A 36 -2.13 8.51 -1.50
N ALA A 37 -3.14 9.29 -1.09
CA ALA A 37 -4.10 9.85 -2.04
C ALA A 37 -3.49 11.03 -2.79
N PRO A 38 -3.93 11.33 -4.03
CA PRO A 38 -3.56 12.56 -4.72
C PRO A 38 -3.94 13.80 -3.90
N TYR A 39 -3.15 14.87 -4.03
CA TYR A 39 -3.41 16.12 -3.30
C TYR A 39 -4.55 16.95 -3.89
N HIS A 40 -5.01 16.60 -5.11
CA HIS A 40 -6.11 17.27 -5.80
C HIS A 40 -5.90 18.80 -5.85
N ASP A 41 -6.80 19.58 -5.27
CA ASP A 41 -6.79 21.05 -5.29
C ASP A 41 -5.54 21.65 -4.62
N PHE A 42 -4.79 20.87 -3.82
CA PHE A 42 -3.58 21.30 -3.12
C PHE A 42 -2.28 20.93 -3.84
N GLU A 43 -2.32 20.33 -5.04
CA GLU A 43 -1.10 19.96 -5.78
C GLU A 43 -0.14 21.14 -5.96
N ASP A 44 -0.66 22.34 -6.23
CA ASP A 44 0.14 23.55 -6.40
C ASP A 44 0.71 24.10 -5.08
N GLU A 45 0.18 23.67 -3.94
CA GLU A 45 0.63 24.07 -2.59
C GLU A 45 1.69 23.11 -2.03
N VAL A 46 1.83 21.90 -2.60
CA VAL A 46 2.84 20.92 -2.19
C VAL A 46 4.16 21.24 -2.88
N PRO A 47 5.24 21.55 -2.13
CA PRO A 47 6.55 21.76 -2.73
C PRO A 47 7.04 20.49 -3.45
N ALA A 48 7.60 20.64 -4.64
CA ALA A 48 8.14 19.51 -5.41
C ALA A 48 9.18 18.69 -4.62
N GLU A 49 10.01 19.36 -3.82
CA GLU A 49 11.00 18.69 -2.95
C GLU A 49 10.33 17.74 -1.94
N LEU A 50 9.19 18.15 -1.36
CA LEU A 50 8.45 17.33 -0.41
C LEU A 50 7.81 16.11 -1.10
N ASP A 51 7.32 16.27 -2.32
CA ASP A 51 6.75 15.16 -3.08
C ASP A 51 7.83 14.15 -3.49
N GLU A 52 9.00 14.62 -3.91
CA GLU A 52 10.17 13.77 -4.18
C GLU A 52 10.63 13.00 -2.94
N GLU A 53 10.66 13.65 -1.77
CA GLU A 53 10.97 12.99 -0.49
C GLU A 53 9.96 11.87 -0.16
N LEU A 54 8.67 12.11 -0.40
CA LEU A 54 7.61 11.12 -0.14
C LEU A 54 7.71 9.91 -1.07
N GLU A 55 7.99 10.11 -2.35
CA GLU A 55 8.21 9.01 -3.29
C GLU A 55 9.50 8.23 -2.98
N SER A 56 10.58 8.91 -2.58
CA SER A 56 11.81 8.24 -2.12
C SER A 56 11.54 7.38 -0.89
N LEU A 57 10.89 7.94 0.13
CA LEU A 57 10.56 7.22 1.36
C LEU A 57 9.65 6.01 1.10
N LYS A 58 8.66 6.16 0.21
CA LYS A 58 7.82 5.04 -0.22
C LYS A 58 8.65 3.91 -0.83
N GLN A 59 9.63 4.23 -1.67
CA GLN A 59 10.51 3.23 -2.26
C GLN A 59 11.41 2.57 -1.22
N GLU A 60 11.95 3.34 -0.27
CA GLU A 60 12.74 2.83 0.85
C GLU A 60 11.92 1.91 1.79
N ILE A 61 10.62 2.13 1.92
CA ILE A 61 9.75 1.22 2.68
C ILE A 61 9.50 -0.07 1.87
N ILE A 62 9.29 0.05 0.55
CA ILE A 62 9.05 -1.11 -0.33
C ILE A 62 10.29 -2.01 -0.41
N ASP A 63 11.49 -1.43 -0.51
CA ASP A 63 12.75 -2.20 -0.60
C ASP A 63 13.27 -2.68 0.77
N GLY A 64 12.61 -2.28 1.86
CA GLY A 64 12.92 -2.68 3.22
C GLY A 64 14.07 -1.91 3.87
N THR A 65 14.58 -0.85 3.22
CA THR A 65 15.54 0.08 3.82
C THR A 65 14.97 0.76 5.06
N VAL A 66 13.68 1.13 5.01
CA VAL A 66 12.91 1.66 6.14
C VAL A 66 11.86 0.63 6.57
N VAL A 67 12.05 0.07 7.76
CA VAL A 67 11.09 -0.88 8.35
C VAL A 67 10.14 -0.12 9.27
N VAL A 68 8.84 -0.24 8.98
CA VAL A 68 7.77 0.38 9.78
C VAL A 68 7.21 -0.63 10.77
N GLU A 69 7.51 -0.46 12.06
CA GLU A 69 7.04 -1.34 13.14
C GLU A 69 5.94 -0.65 13.96
N SER A 70 4.86 -1.39 14.26
CA SER A 70 3.78 -0.94 15.15
C SER A 70 3.07 -2.13 15.80
N GLU A 71 2.72 -2.02 17.08
CA GLU A 71 1.93 -3.05 17.79
C GLU A 71 0.53 -3.27 17.16
N GLY A 72 0.02 -2.30 16.39
CA GLY A 72 -1.27 -2.39 15.72
C GLY A 72 -1.18 -2.81 14.24
N SER A 73 0.01 -3.11 13.73
CA SER A 73 0.17 -3.52 12.33
C SER A 73 -0.52 -4.87 12.08
N PRO A 74 -1.31 -5.01 11.01
CA PRO A 74 -1.93 -6.28 10.66
C PRO A 74 -0.85 -7.28 10.22
N GLU A 75 -0.91 -8.49 10.79
CA GLU A 75 -0.08 -9.63 10.40
C GLU A 75 -0.94 -10.65 9.67
N ALA A 76 -0.41 -11.24 8.60
CA ALA A 76 -1.03 -12.41 7.99
C ALA A 76 -0.91 -13.56 9.01
N ALA A 77 -2.05 -14.18 9.35
CA ALA A 77 -2.14 -15.24 10.34
C ALA A 77 -1.49 -16.56 9.88
#